data_AF-A0A5K0XNV4-F1
#
_entry.id   AF-A0A5K0XNV4-F1
#
_cell.length_a   1.000
_cell.length_b   1.000
_cell.length_c   1.000
_cell.angle_alpha   90.00
_cell.angle_beta   90.00
_cell.angle_gamma   90.00
#
_symmetry.space_group_name_H-M   'P 1'
#
loop_
_entity.id
_entity.type
_entity.pdbx_description
1 polymer ?
#
loop_
_entity_poly.entity_id
_entity_poly.type
_entity_poly.pdbx_seq_one_letter_code
_entity_poly.pdbx_strand_id
1 'polypeptide(L)' 'VWAGPLSARRIAVVLWNRSSLRALITAGWSEIGISLYTRVAVRDLWA' A
#
# COMPACT_ATOMS: atom_id res chain seq x y z
N VAL A 1 6.07 5.02 2.89
CA VAL A 1 4.91 4.49 2.14
C VAL A 1 4.46 5.57 1.17
N TRP A 2 4.20 5.22 -0.08
CA TRP A 2 3.50 6.10 -1.04
C TRP A 2 2.21 5.44 -1.48
N ALA A 3 1.15 6.23 -1.65
CA ALA A 3 -0.15 5.76 -2.12
C ALA A 3 -0.78 6.75 -3.08
N GLY A 4 -1.51 6.24 -4.07
CA GLY A 4 -2.22 7.07 -5.05
C GLY A 4 -3.44 6.36 -5.65
N PRO A 5 -4.52 7.10 -5.94
CA PRO A 5 -5.72 6.52 -6.53
C PRO A 5 -5.48 6.08 -7.98
N LEU A 6 -6.14 5.00 -8.37
CA LEU A 6 -6.25 4.51 -9.74
C LEU A 6 -7.71 4.52 -10.18
N SER A 7 -7.93 4.26 -11.47
CA SER A 7 -9.27 4.00 -12.00
C SER A 7 -9.95 2.81 -11.30
N ALA A 8 -11.29 2.81 -11.35
CA ALA A 8 -12.14 1.77 -10.76
C ALA A 8 -11.97 1.60 -9.24
N ARG A 9 -11.76 2.71 -8.52
CA ARG A 9 -11.66 2.75 -7.03
C ARG A 9 -10.55 1.86 -6.47
N ARG A 10 -9.48 1.68 -7.23
CA ARG A 10 -8.26 0.99 -6.78
C ARG A 10 -7.24 2.00 -6.28
N ILE A 11 -6.28 1.53 -5.52
CA ILE A 11 -5.17 2.33 -5.00
C ILE A 11 -3.87 1.59 -5.32
N ALA A 12 -2.88 2.32 -5.83
CA ALA A 12 -1.51 1.84 -5.93
C ALA A 12 -0.77 2.19 -4.63
N VAL A 13 0.00 1.24 -4.10
CA VAL A 13 0.81 1.43 -2.89
C VAL A 13 2.23 0.98 -3.16
N VAL A 14 3.21 1.78 -2.72
CA VAL A 14 4.63 1.42 -2.75
C VAL A 14 5.19 1.43 -1.33
N LEU A 15 5.71 0.27 -0.92
CA LEU A 15 6.45 0.09 0.33
C LEU A 15 7.94 0.25 0.05
N TRP A 16 8.46 1.47 0.17
CA TRP A 16 9.86 1.76 -0.11
C TRP A 16 10.71 1.77 1.15
N ASN A 17 11.57 0.75 1.30
CA ASN A 17 12.64 0.75 2.29
C ASN A 17 13.84 1.54 1.75
N ARG A 18 14.11 2.71 2.34
CA ARG A 18 15.25 3.58 1.99
C ARG A 18 16.51 3.30 2.81
N SER A 19 16.45 2.34 3.74
CA SER A 19 17.59 1.93 4.56
C SER A 19 18.53 1.00 3.78
N SER A 20 19.76 0.86 4.26
CA SER A 20 20.70 -0.18 3.81
C SER A 20 20.40 -1.56 4.41
N LEU A 21 19.55 -1.63 5.44
CA LEU A 21 19.16 -2.87 6.11
C LEU A 21 17.77 -3.33 5.68
N ARG A 22 17.53 -4.65 5.71
CA ARG A 22 16.19 -5.22 5.55
C ARG A 22 15.29 -4.75 6.69
N ALA A 23 14.12 -4.22 6.34
CA ALA A 23 13.12 -3.77 7.29
C ALA A 23 11.73 -4.23 6.85
N LEU A 24 10.89 -4.59 7.83
CA LEU A 24 9.46 -4.79 7.60
C LEU A 24 8.78 -3.42 7.55
N ILE A 25 7.96 -3.19 6.53
CA ILE A 25 7.19 -1.95 6.38
C ILE A 25 5.72 -2.33 6.35
N THR A 26 4.94 -1.68 7.20
CA THR A 26 3.48 -1.82 7.26
C THR A 26 2.86 -0.50 6.83
N ALA A 27 1.77 -0.57 6.06
CA ALA A 27 0.93 0.58 5.73
C ALA A 27 -0.44 0.37 6.36
N GLY A 28 -0.90 1.32 7.18
CA GLY A 28 -2.25 1.32 7.72
C GLY A 28 -3.27 1.70 6.64
N TRP A 29 -4.47 1.12 6.69
CA TRP A 29 -5.52 1.44 5.70
C TRP A 29 -5.86 2.92 5.63
N SER A 30 -6.03 3.57 6.78
CA SER A 30 -6.32 5.00 6.85
C SER A 30 -5.20 5.87 6.24
N GLU A 31 -3.94 5.45 6.37
CA GLU A 31 -2.77 6.17 5.85
C GLU A 31 -2.72 6.17 4.31
N ILE A 32 -3.34 5.18 3.68
CA ILE A 32 -3.39 5.03 2.23
C ILE A 32 -4.78 5.34 1.63
N GLY A 33 -5.68 5.95 2.42
CA GLY A 33 -7.00 6.37 1.96
C GLY A 33 -8.03 5.25 1.86
N ILE A 34 -7.84 4.14 2.58
CA ILE A 34 -8.80 3.03 2.68
C ILE A 34 -9.48 3.09 4.05
N SER A 35 -10.81 2.95 4.07
CA SER A 35 -11.54 2.83 5.34
C SER A 35 -11.15 1.54 6.06
N LEU A 36 -10.99 1.60 7.40
CA LEU A 36 -10.47 0.51 8.22
C LEU A 36 -11.23 -0.83 8.07
N TYR A 37 -12.51 -0.79 7.72
CA TYR A 37 -13.38 -1.97 7.58
C TYR A 37 -13.58 -2.43 6.14
N THR A 38 -12.94 -1.77 5.16
CA THR A 38 -13.05 -2.14 3.75
C THR A 38 -12.25 -3.41 3.49
N ARG A 39 -12.91 -4.46 2.99
CA ARG A 39 -12.23 -5.64 2.46
C ARG A 39 -11.67 -5.32 1.08
N VAL A 40 -10.38 -5.58 0.89
CA VAL A 40 -9.68 -5.36 -0.39
C VAL A 40 -8.94 -6.62 -0.80
N ALA A 41 -8.83 -6.84 -2.11
CA ALA A 41 -7.88 -7.80 -2.66
C ALA A 41 -6.55 -7.09 -2.91
N VAL A 42 -5.46 -7.67 -2.44
CA VAL A 42 -4.10 -7.15 -2.66
C VAL A 42 -3.45 -7.94 -3.79
N ARG A 43 -2.84 -7.23 -4.75
CA ARG A 43 -2.08 -7.83 -5.84
C ARG A 43 -0.65 -7.32 -5.77
N ASP A 44 0.30 -8.24 -5.70
CA ASP A 44 1.70 -7.93 -5.96
C ASP A 44 1.89 -7.74 -7.47
N LEU A 45 2.51 -6.63 -7.86
CA LEU A 45 2.76 -6.29 -9.26
C LEU A 45 4.13 -6.78 -9.74
N TRP A 46 5.02 -7.17 -8.82
CA TRP A 46 6.42 -7.53 -9.10
C TRP A 46 6.79 -8.97 -8.70
N ALA A 47 5.87 -9.71 -8.07
CA ALA A 47 6.04 -11.13 -7.77
C ALA A 47 6.05 -12.00 -9.04
#